data_AF-A0A9P7FRD7-F1
#
_entry.id   AF-A0A9P7FRD7-F1
#
_cell.length_a   1.000
_cell.length_b   1.000
_cell.length_c   1.000
_cell.angle_alpha   90.00
_cell.angle_beta   90.00
_cell.angle_gamma   90.00
#
_symmetry.space_group_name_H-M   'P 1'
#
loop_
_entity.id
_entity.type
_entity.pdbx_description
1 polymer ?
#
loop_
_entity_poly.entity_id
_entity_poly.type
_entity_poly.pdbx_seq_one_letter_code
_entity_poly.pdbx_strand_id
1 'polypeptide(L)'
;MWDPFHPPPAPPAFGAGKVIPERTSSFLSQLIFQWLDPFLGVGFSRPLEEQDLWELPEHRLTSKMTDALQHNFRSRCPPDNQPTELEVSKPDADVEDRKEDPEKTDSSPAQSQGSARAAPKKPVYDSSLFLALHTTFFKRIWVAGILHLFSDTLRTTTPLLSKVLLTWLANSYVYYRLTDEQKAAGIIQEPRGIGYGIGLAFGLFIMQQAASLVRSFFCFKAV
;
A
#
# COMPACT_ATOMS: atom_id res chain seq x y z
N MET A 1 39.02 -20.12 -10.17
CA MET A 1 39.12 -19.49 -8.84
C MET A 1 38.03 -18.43 -8.80
N TRP A 2 37.02 -18.58 -7.95
CA TRP A 2 35.87 -17.68 -7.89
C TRP A 2 36.21 -16.54 -6.92
N ASP A 3 36.32 -15.31 -7.43
CA ASP A 3 36.59 -14.11 -6.60
C ASP A 3 35.24 -13.50 -6.17
N PRO A 4 34.91 -13.49 -4.86
CA PRO A 4 33.66 -12.94 -4.35
C PRO A 4 33.47 -11.44 -4.62
N PHE A 5 34.56 -10.70 -4.84
CA PHE A 5 34.51 -9.24 -5.01
C PHE A 5 34.49 -8.78 -6.47
N HIS A 6 34.75 -9.69 -7.42
CA HIS A 6 34.74 -9.43 -8.86
C HIS A 6 34.07 -10.58 -9.62
N PRO A 7 32.74 -10.70 -9.52
CA PRO A 7 32.01 -11.69 -10.33
C PRO A 7 32.18 -11.41 -11.82
N PRO A 8 32.11 -12.45 -12.69
CA PRO A 8 32.10 -12.23 -14.13
C PRO A 8 30.90 -11.36 -14.53
N PRO A 9 31.05 -10.49 -15.55
CA PRO A 9 29.99 -9.57 -15.94
C PRO A 9 28.73 -10.33 -16.32
N ALA A 10 27.60 -9.95 -15.73
CA ALA A 10 26.29 -10.50 -16.05
C ALA A 10 25.90 -10.19 -17.51
N PRO A 11 25.09 -11.05 -18.17
CA PRO A 11 24.69 -10.85 -19.55
C PRO A 11 23.92 -9.52 -19.74
N PRO A 12 24.03 -8.90 -20.93
CA PRO A 12 23.27 -7.71 -21.27
C PRO A 12 21.76 -7.99 -21.31
N ALA A 13 20.95 -6.98 -20.98
CA ALA A 13 19.49 -7.02 -21.01
C ALA A 13 18.86 -8.00 -19.99
N PHE A 14 19.25 -7.88 -18.72
CA PHE A 14 18.73 -8.73 -17.64
C PHE A 14 17.20 -8.64 -17.48
N GLY A 15 16.66 -7.43 -17.62
CA GLY A 15 15.25 -7.07 -17.35
C GLY A 15 14.34 -7.05 -18.58
N ALA A 16 14.89 -7.09 -19.79
CA ALA A 16 14.13 -7.01 -21.03
C ALA A 16 13.02 -8.08 -21.12
N GLY A 17 11.78 -7.64 -21.33
CA GLY A 17 10.59 -8.49 -21.45
C GLY A 17 10.17 -9.21 -20.17
N LYS A 18 10.76 -8.84 -19.01
CA LYS A 18 10.39 -9.40 -17.70
C LYS A 18 9.68 -8.34 -16.86
N VAL A 19 8.49 -8.69 -16.41
CA VAL A 19 7.75 -7.90 -15.42
C VAL A 19 8.39 -8.09 -14.04
N ILE A 20 8.31 -7.06 -13.21
CA ILE A 20 8.79 -7.10 -11.81
C ILE A 20 8.23 -8.33 -11.07
N PRO A 21 9.10 -9.21 -10.52
CA PRO A 21 8.68 -10.47 -9.89
C PRO A 21 8.11 -10.31 -8.46
N GLU A 22 7.77 -9.09 -8.04
CA GLU A 22 7.26 -8.78 -6.70
C GLU A 22 6.06 -9.65 -6.30
N ARG A 23 5.10 -9.83 -7.21
CA ARG A 23 3.84 -10.53 -6.91
C ARG A 23 3.96 -12.04 -7.09
N THR A 24 4.92 -12.48 -7.89
CA THR A 24 5.17 -13.89 -8.19
C THR A 24 6.01 -14.56 -7.10
N SER A 25 6.77 -13.77 -6.32
CA SER A 25 7.60 -14.29 -5.25
C SER A 25 6.82 -14.63 -3.98
N SER A 26 7.39 -15.48 -3.13
CA SER A 26 6.78 -15.89 -1.86
C SER A 26 6.65 -14.72 -0.89
N PHE A 27 5.70 -14.80 0.06
CA PHE A 27 5.48 -13.75 1.05
C PHE A 27 6.74 -13.37 1.83
N LEU A 28 7.57 -14.35 2.21
CA LEU A 28 8.82 -14.09 2.93
C LEU A 28 9.84 -13.35 2.06
N SER A 29 9.96 -13.73 0.77
CA SER A 29 10.81 -13.02 -0.20
C SER A 29 10.34 -11.59 -0.46
N GLN A 30 9.02 -11.37 -0.47
CA GLN A 30 8.44 -10.02 -0.56
C GLN A 30 8.74 -9.20 0.70
N LEU A 31 8.76 -9.83 1.88
CA LEU A 31 9.01 -9.15 3.16
C LEU A 31 10.47 -8.71 3.34
N ILE A 32 11.42 -9.55 2.94
CA ILE A 32 12.87 -9.27 3.10
C ILE A 32 13.52 -8.74 1.81
N PHE A 33 12.73 -8.42 0.79
CA PHE A 33 13.19 -7.93 -0.52
C PHE A 33 14.16 -8.86 -1.27
N GLN A 34 14.15 -10.16 -0.97
CA GLN A 34 15.03 -11.16 -1.60
C GLN A 34 14.85 -11.22 -3.13
N TRP A 35 13.67 -10.86 -3.65
CA TRP A 35 13.41 -10.85 -5.10
C TRP A 35 14.25 -9.80 -5.84
N LEU A 36 14.81 -8.80 -5.13
CA LEU A 36 15.66 -7.74 -5.68
C LEU A 36 17.13 -8.18 -5.79
N ASP A 37 17.56 -9.19 -5.03
CA ASP A 37 18.94 -9.70 -5.00
C ASP A 37 19.56 -9.98 -6.39
N PRO A 38 18.88 -10.68 -7.33
CA PRO A 38 19.49 -10.94 -8.63
C PRO A 38 19.73 -9.67 -9.45
N PHE A 39 18.91 -8.62 -9.25
CA PHE A 39 19.12 -7.32 -9.89
C PHE A 39 20.28 -6.54 -9.25
N LEU A 40 20.39 -6.58 -7.91
CA LEU A 40 21.54 -6.00 -7.20
C LEU A 40 22.85 -6.69 -7.58
N GLY A 41 22.84 -8.00 -7.82
CA GLY A 41 24.00 -8.74 -8.30
C GLY A 41 24.48 -8.26 -9.68
N VAL A 42 23.56 -7.94 -10.59
CA VAL A 42 23.89 -7.36 -11.90
C VAL A 42 24.53 -5.98 -11.73
N GLY A 43 23.93 -5.12 -10.89
CA GLY A 43 24.45 -3.78 -10.61
C GLY A 43 25.80 -3.77 -9.89
N PHE A 44 26.10 -4.81 -9.11
CA PHE A 44 27.42 -5.01 -8.51
C PHE A 44 28.48 -5.42 -9.55
N SER A 45 28.07 -6.19 -10.57
CA SER A 45 28.98 -6.71 -11.59
C SER A 45 29.30 -5.68 -12.68
N ARG A 46 28.31 -4.86 -13.09
CA ARG A 46 28.45 -3.84 -14.14
C ARG A 46 27.46 -2.68 -13.93
N PRO A 47 27.71 -1.47 -14.47
CA PRO A 47 26.74 -0.37 -14.42
C PRO A 47 25.43 -0.77 -15.13
N LEU A 48 24.30 -0.38 -14.52
CA LEU A 48 22.96 -0.71 -15.01
C LEU A 48 22.60 0.10 -16.26
N GLU A 49 22.03 -0.56 -17.26
CA GLU A 49 21.51 0.06 -18.48
C GLU A 49 19.97 -0.01 -18.50
N GLU A 50 19.31 0.74 -19.40
CA GLU A 50 17.84 0.79 -19.49
C GLU A 50 17.22 -0.59 -19.72
N GLN A 51 17.81 -1.39 -20.60
CA GLN A 51 17.40 -2.77 -20.90
C GLN A 51 17.54 -3.76 -19.71
N ASP A 52 18.21 -3.38 -18.63
CA ASP A 52 18.35 -4.21 -17.42
C ASP A 52 17.21 -3.99 -16.43
N LEU A 53 16.42 -2.93 -16.61
CA LEU A 53 15.28 -2.62 -15.75
C LEU A 53 14.09 -3.53 -16.08
N TRP A 54 13.35 -3.90 -15.04
CA TRP A 54 12.10 -4.65 -15.20
C TRP A 54 10.95 -3.75 -15.63
N GLU A 55 10.01 -4.34 -16.36
CA GLU A 55 8.76 -3.68 -16.73
C GLU A 55 7.80 -3.59 -15.54
N LEU A 56 7.10 -2.46 -15.45
CA LEU A 56 6.07 -2.24 -14.44
C LEU A 56 4.84 -3.12 -14.76
N PRO A 57 4.23 -3.76 -13.76
CA PRO A 57 3.01 -4.54 -13.98
C PRO A 57 1.85 -3.63 -14.39
N GLU A 58 0.92 -4.16 -15.19
CA GLU A 58 -0.17 -3.37 -15.82
C GLU A 58 -0.98 -2.52 -14.84
N HIS A 59 -1.24 -3.02 -13.63
CA HIS A 59 -2.01 -2.31 -12.60
C HIS A 59 -1.32 -1.07 -12.01
N ARG A 60 -0.01 -0.91 -12.20
CA ARG A 60 0.76 0.27 -11.78
C ARG A 60 1.10 1.18 -12.96
N LEU A 61 0.70 0.83 -14.19
CA LEU A 61 0.89 1.71 -15.34
C LEU A 61 0.02 2.95 -15.20
N THR A 62 0.58 4.09 -15.57
CA THR A 62 -0.11 5.40 -15.54
C THR A 62 -1.39 5.39 -16.37
N SER A 63 -1.43 4.63 -17.48
CA SER A 63 -2.62 4.48 -18.32
C SER A 63 -3.82 3.98 -17.52
N LYS A 64 -3.68 2.83 -16.84
CA LYS A 64 -4.76 2.25 -16.02
C LYS A 64 -5.15 3.14 -14.85
N MET A 65 -4.19 3.81 -14.20
CA MET A 65 -4.48 4.72 -13.09
C MET A 65 -5.24 5.96 -13.58
N THR A 66 -4.87 6.49 -14.76
CA THR A 66 -5.52 7.64 -15.39
C THR A 66 -6.92 7.27 -15.86
N ASP A 67 -7.11 6.11 -16.48
CA ASP A 67 -8.43 5.61 -16.92
C ASP A 67 -9.40 5.52 -15.74
N ALA A 68 -8.95 4.96 -14.61
CA ALA A 68 -9.77 4.84 -13.41
C ALA A 68 -10.13 6.20 -12.82
N LEU A 69 -9.15 7.12 -12.74
CA LEU A 69 -9.38 8.47 -12.24
C LEU A 69 -10.33 9.25 -13.15
N GLN A 70 -10.12 9.16 -14.46
CA GLN A 70 -10.91 9.83 -15.47
C GLN A 70 -12.35 9.31 -15.49
N HIS A 71 -12.55 7.99 -15.36
CA HIS A 71 -13.88 7.39 -15.21
C HIS A 71 -14.60 7.93 -13.97
N ASN A 72 -13.92 7.95 -12.81
CA ASN A 72 -14.49 8.46 -11.56
C ASN A 72 -14.78 9.96 -11.63
N PHE A 73 -13.94 10.75 -12.30
CA PHE A 73 -14.15 12.18 -12.48
C PHE A 73 -15.33 12.45 -13.43
N ARG A 74 -15.38 11.76 -14.58
CA ARG A 74 -16.48 11.88 -15.55
C ARG A 74 -17.84 11.56 -14.94
N SER A 75 -17.93 10.52 -14.11
CA SER A 75 -19.19 10.15 -13.43
C SER A 75 -19.75 11.26 -12.51
N ARG A 76 -18.93 12.25 -12.16
CA ARG A 76 -19.27 13.35 -11.24
C ARG A 76 -19.47 14.68 -11.95
N CYS A 77 -19.04 14.81 -13.20
CA CYS A 77 -19.27 16.01 -14.00
C CYS A 77 -20.68 16.00 -14.59
N PRO A 78 -21.35 17.17 -14.66
CA PRO A 78 -22.59 17.29 -15.44
C PRO A 78 -22.27 17.09 -16.94
N PRO A 79 -23.20 16.50 -17.72
CA PRO A 79 -22.98 16.18 -19.14
C PRO A 79 -22.74 17.42 -20.02
N ASP A 80 -23.10 18.61 -19.53
CA ASP A 80 -22.94 19.90 -20.24
C ASP A 80 -21.49 20.41 -20.25
N ASN A 81 -20.68 20.00 -19.26
CA ASN A 81 -19.29 20.45 -19.09
C ASN A 81 -18.26 19.36 -19.41
N GLN A 82 -18.67 18.28 -20.08
CA GLN A 82 -17.77 17.17 -20.36
C GLN A 82 -16.79 17.58 -21.48
N PRO A 83 -15.47 17.62 -21.21
CA PRO A 83 -14.51 17.99 -22.23
C PRO A 83 -14.48 16.91 -23.33
N THR A 84 -14.91 17.31 -24.54
CA THR A 84 -14.94 16.51 -25.78
C THR A 84 -13.59 15.90 -26.14
N GLU A 85 -12.50 16.45 -25.59
CA GLU A 85 -11.11 16.08 -25.88
C GLU A 85 -10.73 14.65 -25.46
N LEU A 86 -11.50 14.02 -24.58
CA LEU A 86 -11.19 12.68 -24.08
C LEU A 86 -11.80 11.53 -24.92
N GLU A 87 -12.46 11.83 -26.05
CA GLU A 87 -12.85 10.82 -27.06
C GLU A 87 -11.77 10.62 -28.15
N VAL A 88 -10.78 11.51 -28.24
CA VAL A 88 -9.72 11.47 -29.26
C VAL A 88 -8.55 10.62 -28.77
N SER A 89 -8.75 9.33 -28.53
CA SER A 89 -7.66 8.34 -28.37
C SER A 89 -8.19 6.90 -28.42
N LYS A 90 -8.97 6.57 -29.45
CA LYS A 90 -8.97 5.20 -29.98
C LYS A 90 -8.13 5.24 -31.25
N PRO A 91 -7.10 4.41 -31.43
CA PRO A 91 -6.45 4.28 -32.72
C PRO A 91 -7.49 3.78 -33.72
N ASP A 92 -7.59 4.50 -34.83
CA ASP A 92 -8.58 4.34 -35.89
C ASP A 92 -8.68 2.89 -36.39
N ALA A 93 -9.89 2.34 -36.34
CA ALA A 93 -10.32 1.25 -37.20
C ALA A 93 -11.55 1.74 -37.96
N ASP A 94 -11.29 2.08 -39.22
CA ASP A 94 -12.18 2.04 -40.38
C ASP A 94 -13.26 3.12 -40.54
N VAL A 95 -12.91 4.07 -41.41
CA VAL A 95 -13.78 5.03 -42.10
C VAL A 95 -14.33 4.37 -43.38
N GLU A 96 -15.65 4.27 -43.54
CA GLU A 96 -16.32 4.35 -44.85
C GLU A 96 -17.70 5.04 -44.75
N ASP A 97 -17.71 6.30 -45.18
CA ASP A 97 -18.58 6.96 -46.17
C ASP A 97 -20.07 6.54 -46.30
N ARG A 98 -21.00 7.48 -46.05
CA ARG A 98 -22.12 7.82 -46.99
C ARG A 98 -22.92 9.09 -46.60
N LYS A 99 -23.14 9.96 -47.60
CA LYS A 99 -23.82 11.27 -47.61
C LYS A 99 -25.38 11.30 -47.54
N GLU A 100 -25.87 12.41 -46.94
CA GLU A 100 -26.99 13.36 -47.28
C GLU A 100 -28.50 12.93 -47.38
N ASP A 101 -29.29 13.40 -46.38
CA ASP A 101 -30.62 14.14 -46.30
C ASP A 101 -31.74 14.00 -47.39
N PRO A 102 -33.04 14.48 -47.23
CA PRO A 102 -33.81 15.11 -46.11
C PRO A 102 -35.32 14.66 -45.93
N GLU A 103 -36.06 15.33 -45.01
CA GLU A 103 -37.50 15.76 -45.08
C GLU A 103 -38.67 15.04 -44.30
N LYS A 104 -39.09 15.66 -43.18
CA LYS A 104 -40.45 16.13 -42.73
C LYS A 104 -41.72 15.23 -42.69
N THR A 105 -42.42 15.30 -41.53
CA THR A 105 -43.91 15.49 -41.31
C THR A 105 -44.72 14.40 -40.56
N ASP A 106 -45.02 14.70 -39.28
CA ASP A 106 -46.31 14.75 -38.53
C ASP A 106 -47.28 13.55 -38.27
N SER A 107 -47.77 13.54 -37.00
CA SER A 107 -49.07 13.07 -36.42
C SER A 107 -49.35 11.61 -35.93
N SER A 108 -49.27 11.43 -34.58
CA SER A 108 -50.23 10.86 -33.56
C SER A 108 -51.14 9.61 -33.81
N PRO A 109 -51.79 9.01 -32.78
CA PRO A 109 -51.41 8.69 -31.38
C PRO A 109 -51.79 7.23 -30.96
N ALA A 110 -51.18 6.67 -29.89
CA ALA A 110 -51.75 5.48 -29.22
C ALA A 110 -51.46 5.48 -27.71
N GLN A 111 -52.54 5.49 -26.92
CA GLN A 111 -52.55 5.41 -25.46
C GLN A 111 -52.11 4.03 -24.96
N SER A 112 -51.37 3.95 -23.85
CA SER A 112 -51.81 3.19 -22.66
C SER A 112 -50.85 3.35 -21.46
N GLN A 113 -51.46 3.81 -20.36
CA GLN A 113 -51.33 3.28 -18.99
C GLN A 113 -49.96 3.30 -18.29
N GLY A 114 -49.83 4.25 -17.36
CA GLY A 114 -49.84 3.90 -15.95
C GLY A 114 -48.65 3.12 -15.39
N SER A 115 -47.53 3.79 -15.21
CA SER A 115 -46.68 3.55 -14.05
C SER A 115 -46.12 4.90 -13.60
N ALA A 116 -46.62 5.43 -12.48
CA ALA A 116 -46.04 6.58 -11.81
C ALA A 116 -44.66 6.19 -11.28
N ARG A 117 -43.68 6.17 -12.19
CA ARG A 117 -42.27 5.94 -11.89
C ARG A 117 -41.80 7.23 -11.23
N ALA A 118 -41.53 7.14 -9.92
CA ALA A 118 -40.91 8.22 -9.15
C ALA A 118 -39.78 8.82 -10.00
N ALA A 119 -39.87 10.13 -10.26
CA ALA A 119 -38.88 10.83 -11.07
C ALA A 119 -37.48 10.50 -10.54
N PRO A 120 -36.53 10.08 -11.40
CA PRO A 120 -35.17 9.80 -10.95
C PRO A 120 -34.65 11.10 -10.32
N LYS A 121 -34.31 11.04 -9.02
CA LYS A 121 -33.66 12.15 -8.34
C LYS A 121 -32.45 12.54 -9.18
N LYS A 122 -32.40 13.79 -9.66
CA LYS A 122 -31.26 14.29 -10.41
C LYS A 122 -30.02 14.03 -9.56
N PRO A 123 -29.01 13.28 -10.03
CA PRO A 123 -27.81 13.07 -9.26
C PRO A 123 -27.17 14.43 -9.02
N VAL A 124 -26.82 14.70 -7.76
CA VAL A 124 -26.07 15.91 -7.39
C VAL A 124 -24.66 15.72 -7.94
N TYR A 125 -24.32 16.50 -8.97
CA TYR A 125 -23.02 16.43 -9.63
C TYR A 125 -22.03 17.31 -8.90
N ASP A 126 -21.25 16.70 -7.99
CA ASP A 126 -20.13 17.37 -7.37
C ASP A 126 -18.92 17.27 -8.30
N SER A 127 -18.68 18.30 -9.13
CA SER A 127 -17.53 18.43 -10.06
C SER A 127 -16.16 18.52 -9.37
N SER A 128 -16.05 17.99 -8.15
CA SER A 128 -14.87 18.02 -7.31
C SER A 128 -13.85 16.94 -7.72
N LEU A 129 -12.71 17.39 -8.24
CA LEU A 129 -11.58 16.54 -8.57
C LEU A 129 -11.01 15.81 -7.34
N PHE A 130 -10.96 16.51 -6.20
CA PHE A 130 -10.45 15.95 -4.95
C PHE A 130 -11.23 14.71 -4.50
N LEU A 131 -12.55 14.72 -4.63
CA LEU A 131 -13.39 13.60 -4.22
C LEU A 131 -13.25 12.41 -5.19
N ALA A 132 -13.05 12.67 -6.49
CA ALA A 132 -12.73 11.64 -7.49
C ALA A 132 -11.37 10.97 -7.19
N LEU A 133 -10.35 11.78 -6.86
CA LEU A 133 -9.03 11.30 -6.48
C LEU A 133 -9.08 10.45 -5.20
N HIS A 134 -9.73 10.98 -4.16
CA HIS A 134 -9.89 10.27 -2.89
C HIS A 134 -10.65 8.96 -3.05
N THR A 135 -11.71 8.92 -3.88
CA THR A 135 -12.45 7.67 -4.15
C THR A 135 -11.58 6.64 -4.87
N THR A 136 -10.76 7.07 -5.83
CA THR A 136 -9.85 6.19 -6.60
C THR A 136 -8.79 5.56 -5.69
N PHE A 137 -8.20 6.33 -4.78
CA PHE A 137 -7.14 5.86 -3.88
C PHE A 137 -7.62 5.49 -2.47
N PHE A 138 -8.94 5.49 -2.22
CA PHE A 138 -9.52 5.40 -0.88
C PHE A 138 -8.98 4.21 -0.08
N LYS A 139 -9.06 3.01 -0.67
CA LYS A 139 -8.62 1.77 -0.01
C LYS A 139 -7.13 1.81 0.32
N ARG A 140 -6.30 2.37 -0.58
CA ARG A 140 -4.86 2.48 -0.37
C ARG A 140 -4.55 3.44 0.76
N ILE A 141 -5.19 4.61 0.79
CA ILE A 141 -4.99 5.65 1.81
C ILE A 141 -5.45 5.17 3.19
N TRP A 142 -6.62 4.55 3.30
CA TRP A 142 -7.18 4.15 4.60
C TRP A 142 -6.46 2.95 5.22
N VAL A 143 -6.13 1.93 4.42
CA VAL A 143 -5.32 0.80 4.91
C VAL A 143 -3.95 1.29 5.36
N ALA A 144 -3.35 2.21 4.61
CA ALA A 144 -2.10 2.88 4.96
C ALA A 144 -2.23 3.64 6.29
N GLY A 145 -3.26 4.48 6.45
CA GLY A 145 -3.48 5.28 7.65
C GLY A 145 -3.70 4.44 8.91
N ILE A 146 -4.57 3.43 8.86
CA ILE A 146 -4.87 2.57 10.01
C ILE A 146 -3.62 1.77 10.44
N LEU A 147 -2.90 1.22 9.47
CA LEU A 147 -1.72 0.41 9.77
C LEU A 147 -0.55 1.26 10.30
N HIS A 148 -0.40 2.48 9.77
CA HIS A 148 0.57 3.45 10.29
C HIS A 148 0.25 3.84 11.73
N LEU A 149 -1.02 4.14 12.02
CA LEU A 149 -1.50 4.47 13.36
C LEU A 149 -1.19 3.35 14.35
N PHE A 150 -1.40 2.09 13.96
CA PHE A 150 -1.07 0.93 14.80
C PHE A 150 0.43 0.88 15.10
N SER A 151 1.27 0.97 14.06
CA SER A 151 2.74 0.94 14.22
C SER A 151 3.26 2.07 15.11
N ASP A 152 2.72 3.28 14.97
CA ASP A 152 3.13 4.41 15.81
C ASP A 152 2.60 4.31 17.25
N THR A 153 1.40 3.73 17.43
CA THR A 153 0.88 3.40 18.77
C THR A 153 1.80 2.41 19.49
N LEU A 154 2.29 1.38 18.78
CA LEU A 154 3.25 0.42 19.33
C LEU A 154 4.56 1.13 19.73
N ARG A 155 5.11 1.99 18.88
CA ARG A 155 6.34 2.72 19.23
C ARG A 155 6.18 3.66 20.42
N THR A 156 5.04 4.33 20.53
CA THR A 156 4.75 5.21 21.67
C THR A 156 4.53 4.42 22.98
N THR A 157 4.19 3.13 22.91
CA THR A 157 4.04 2.27 24.09
C THR A 157 5.32 1.54 24.52
N THR A 158 6.37 1.52 23.68
CA THR A 158 7.72 1.06 24.05
C THR A 158 8.26 1.64 25.38
N PRO A 159 8.18 2.95 25.66
CA PRO A 159 8.64 3.49 26.94
C PRO A 159 7.87 2.97 28.16
N LEU A 160 6.61 2.52 28.02
CA LEU A 160 5.86 1.92 29.13
C LEU A 160 6.43 0.56 29.51
N LEU A 161 6.74 -0.29 28.52
CA LEU A 161 7.39 -1.59 28.79
C LEU A 161 8.80 -1.40 29.37
N SER A 162 9.55 -0.42 28.86
CA SER A 162 10.86 -0.05 29.41
C SER A 162 10.76 0.35 30.88
N LYS A 163 9.76 1.16 31.25
CA LYS A 163 9.50 1.51 32.66
C LYS A 163 9.19 0.29 33.52
N VAL A 164 8.32 -0.62 33.06
CA VAL A 164 7.96 -1.83 33.83
C VAL A 164 9.18 -2.73 34.02
N LEU A 165 10.02 -2.87 32.99
CA LEU A 165 11.26 -3.65 33.06
C LEU A 165 12.26 -3.04 34.06
N LEU A 166 12.44 -1.72 34.03
CA LEU A 166 13.31 -1.02 34.98
C LEU A 166 12.81 -1.11 36.42
N THR A 167 11.49 -0.94 36.66
CA THR A 167 10.90 -1.09 38.00
C THR A 167 11.09 -2.51 38.52
N TRP A 168 10.90 -3.52 37.68
CA TRP A 168 11.18 -4.91 38.04
C TRP A 168 12.65 -5.14 38.37
N LEU A 169 13.57 -4.62 37.54
CA LEU A 169 15.01 -4.75 37.75
C LEU A 169 15.43 -4.09 39.07
N ALA A 170 14.94 -2.88 39.36
CA ALA A 170 15.21 -2.17 40.62
C ALA A 170 14.72 -2.96 41.84
N ASN A 171 13.49 -3.48 41.80
CA ASN A 171 12.93 -4.29 42.89
C ASN A 171 13.71 -5.59 43.10
N SER A 172 14.12 -6.26 42.02
CA SER A 172 14.94 -7.47 42.11
C SER A 172 16.32 -7.17 42.73
N TYR A 173 16.98 -6.10 42.28
CA TYR A 173 18.29 -5.70 42.78
C TYR A 173 18.26 -5.36 44.27
N VAL A 174 17.26 -4.62 44.72
CA VAL A 174 17.09 -4.27 46.14
C VAL A 174 16.82 -5.52 46.97
N TYR A 175 15.91 -6.41 46.53
CA TYR A 175 15.59 -7.65 47.23
C TYR A 175 16.81 -8.57 47.44
N TYR A 176 17.67 -8.72 46.42
CA TYR A 176 18.88 -9.55 46.53
C TYR A 176 19.99 -8.94 47.41
N ARG A 177 19.93 -7.64 47.73
CA ARG A 177 20.89 -6.98 48.62
C ARG A 177 20.39 -6.77 50.05
N LEU A 178 19.11 -7.05 50.34
CA LEU A 178 18.55 -6.92 51.68
C LEU A 178 19.00 -8.07 52.61
N THR A 179 19.22 -7.74 53.89
CA THR A 179 19.50 -8.72 54.96
C THR A 179 18.26 -9.55 55.28
N ASP A 180 18.42 -10.78 55.75
CA ASP A 180 17.30 -11.73 55.96
C ASP A 180 16.25 -11.23 56.97
N GLU A 181 16.64 -10.38 57.93
CA GLU A 181 15.72 -9.72 58.87
C GLU A 181 14.79 -8.70 58.17
N GLN A 182 15.29 -7.99 57.15
CA GLN A 182 14.52 -7.03 56.38
C GLN A 182 13.59 -7.71 55.37
N LYS A 183 13.95 -8.91 54.92
CA LYS A 183 13.06 -9.79 54.12
C LYS A 183 11.88 -10.30 54.96
N ALA A 184 12.13 -10.67 56.22
CA ALA A 184 11.10 -11.11 57.16
C ALA A 184 10.14 -9.99 57.59
N ALA A 185 10.60 -8.73 57.58
CA ALA A 185 9.78 -7.56 57.89
C ALA A 185 8.75 -7.19 56.80
N GLY A 186 8.75 -7.88 55.64
CA GLY A 186 7.71 -7.74 54.61
C GLY A 186 7.66 -6.37 53.91
N ILE A 187 8.71 -5.55 54.04
CA ILE A 187 8.77 -4.18 53.51
C ILE A 187 8.70 -4.15 51.96
N ILE A 188 9.08 -5.25 51.31
CA ILE A 188 9.10 -5.39 49.85
C ILE A 188 8.45 -6.73 49.45
N GLN A 189 7.45 -6.68 48.57
CA GLN A 189 6.85 -7.89 47.98
C GLN A 189 7.86 -8.63 47.10
N GLU A 190 7.87 -9.97 47.16
CA GLU A 190 8.79 -10.80 46.38
C GLU A 190 8.72 -10.44 44.89
N PRO A 191 9.85 -10.01 44.28
CA PRO A 191 9.85 -9.64 42.88
C PRO A 191 9.50 -10.85 42.03
N ARG A 192 8.69 -10.65 40.98
CA ARG A 192 8.32 -11.72 40.04
C ARG A 192 9.60 -12.41 39.53
N GLY A 193 9.55 -13.74 39.35
CA GLY A 193 10.72 -14.55 39.01
C GLY A 193 11.44 -14.13 37.72
N ILE A 194 12.65 -14.68 37.51
CA ILE A 194 13.55 -14.34 36.38
C ILE A 194 12.84 -14.43 35.01
N GLY A 195 11.88 -15.36 34.88
CA GLY A 195 11.10 -15.56 33.65
C GLY A 195 10.20 -14.38 33.29
N TYR A 196 9.76 -13.57 34.26
CA TYR A 196 9.01 -12.35 34.01
C TYR A 196 9.86 -11.27 33.32
N GLY A 197 11.10 -11.08 33.78
CA GLY A 197 12.05 -10.15 33.15
C GLY A 197 12.44 -10.57 31.73
N ILE A 198 12.71 -11.86 31.54
CA ILE A 198 12.99 -12.44 30.20
C ILE A 198 11.78 -12.26 29.28
N GLY A 199 10.56 -12.54 29.76
CA GLY A 199 9.33 -12.36 29.00
C GLY A 199 9.09 -10.91 28.58
N LEU A 200 9.37 -9.94 29.46
CA LEU A 200 9.28 -8.51 29.11
C LEU A 200 10.31 -8.10 28.05
N ALA A 201 11.55 -8.59 28.14
CA ALA A 201 12.59 -8.29 27.17
C ALA A 201 12.26 -8.87 25.78
N PHE A 202 11.79 -10.12 25.72
CA PHE A 202 11.30 -10.72 24.48
C PHE A 202 10.06 -9.99 23.94
N GLY A 203 9.15 -9.59 24.81
CA GLY A 203 7.98 -8.79 24.43
C GLY A 203 8.39 -7.46 23.77
N LEU A 204 9.35 -6.75 24.36
CA LEU A 204 9.94 -5.53 23.79
C LEU A 204 10.59 -5.79 22.43
N PHE A 205 11.37 -6.86 22.31
CA PHE A 205 12.01 -7.23 21.06
C PHE A 205 10.98 -7.52 19.96
N ILE A 206 9.99 -8.37 20.23
CA ILE A 206 8.93 -8.73 19.28
C ILE A 206 8.16 -7.49 18.85
N MET A 207 7.81 -6.62 19.81
CA MET A 207 7.11 -5.36 19.54
C MET A 207 7.91 -4.45 18.60
N GLN A 208 9.22 -4.35 18.81
CA GLN A 208 10.11 -3.53 17.99
C GLN A 208 10.27 -4.12 16.58
N GLN A 209 10.44 -5.44 16.46
CA GLN A 209 10.55 -6.12 15.17
C GLN A 209 9.24 -6.04 14.38
N ALA A 210 8.09 -6.24 15.04
CA ALA A 210 6.78 -6.08 14.42
C ALA A 210 6.57 -4.65 13.91
N ALA A 211 6.90 -3.63 14.71
CA ALA A 211 6.81 -2.24 14.28
C ALA A 211 7.73 -1.93 13.08
N SER A 212 8.91 -2.57 13.00
CA SER A 212 9.81 -2.44 11.85
C SER A 212 9.23 -3.07 10.59
N LEU A 213 8.74 -4.31 10.68
CA LEU A 213 8.18 -5.05 9.54
C LEU A 213 6.94 -4.36 8.97
N VAL A 214 6.05 -3.88 9.84
CA VAL A 214 4.83 -3.16 9.44
C VAL A 214 5.18 -1.88 8.68
N ARG A 215 6.23 -1.18 9.08
CA ARG A 215 6.68 0.07 8.44
C ARG A 215 7.32 -0.18 7.07
N SER A 216 8.16 -1.21 6.95
CA SER A 216 8.75 -1.60 5.67
C SER A 216 7.69 -2.07 4.67
N PHE A 217 6.75 -2.91 5.13
CA PHE A 217 5.62 -3.35 4.30
C PHE A 217 4.73 -2.19 3.86
N PHE A 218 4.52 -1.22 4.76
CA PHE A 218 3.78 0.00 4.45
C PHE A 218 4.45 0.82 3.34
N CYS A 219 5.74 1.16 3.49
CA CYS A 219 6.45 1.98 2.51
C CYS A 219 6.41 1.34 1.12
N PHE A 220 6.48 0.01 1.08
CA PHE A 220 6.43 -0.73 -0.17
C PHE A 220 5.05 -0.71 -0.84
N LYS A 221 3.96 -0.83 -0.06
CA LYS A 221 2.60 -0.98 -0.58
C LYS A 221 1.89 0.36 -0.83
N ALA A 222 2.45 1.45 -0.30
CA ALA A 222 1.95 2.81 -0.47
C ALA A 222 2.39 3.46 -1.79
N VAL A 223 3.47 2.98 -2.41
CA VAL A 223 3.94 3.39 -3.75
C VAL A 223 3.09 2.71 -4.82
#